data_AF-A0A427AUB3-F1
#
_entry.id   AF-A0A427AUB3-F1
#
_cell.length_a   1.000
_cell.length_b   1.000
_cell.length_c   1.000
_cell.angle_alpha   90.00
_cell.angle_beta   90.00
_cell.angle_gamma   90.00
#
_symmetry.space_group_name_H-M   'P 1'
#
loop_
_entity.id
_entity.type
_entity.pdbx_description
1 polymer ?
#
loop_
_entity_poly.entity_id
_entity_poly.type
_entity_poly.pdbx_seq_one_letter_code
_entity_poly.pdbx_strand_id
1 'polypeptide(L)'
;MVEFFERCKEDSGYWKKISDGGLRRIQERYTWKIYSERLMTLAGVYGFWKYVSKLERRETRRYLEMFYILKFRDLVKSVPRAVDDDH
;
A
#
# COMPACT_ATOMS: atom_id res chain seq x y z
N MET A 1 -21.87 -22.22 -3.48
CA MET A 1 -22.14 -21.98 -2.04
C MET A 1 -22.92 -23.13 -1.43
N VAL A 2 -24.02 -23.59 -2.07
CA VAL A 2 -24.76 -24.80 -1.65
C VAL A 2 -23.86 -26.04 -1.56
N GLU A 3 -23.07 -26.33 -2.60
CA GLU A 3 -22.12 -27.46 -2.63
C GLU A 3 -21.09 -27.42 -1.48
N PHE A 4 -20.67 -26.23 -1.05
CA PHE A 4 -19.75 -26.08 0.08
C PHE A 4 -20.42 -26.49 1.39
N PHE A 5 -21.67 -26.05 1.62
CA PHE A 5 -22.42 -26.39 2.82
C PHE A 5 -22.86 -27.85 2.84
N GLU A 6 -23.20 -28.43 1.68
CA GLU A 6 -23.46 -29.87 1.55
C GLU A 6 -22.22 -30.69 1.95
N ARG A 7 -21.04 -30.35 1.42
CA ARG A 7 -19.78 -30.98 1.84
C ARG A 7 -19.45 -30.79 3.31
N CYS A 8 -19.75 -29.62 3.90
CA CYS A 8 -19.55 -29.40 5.33
C CYS A 8 -20.47 -30.28 6.20
N LYS A 9 -21.64 -30.65 5.67
CA LYS A 9 -22.60 -31.51 6.35
C LYS A 9 -22.23 -32.99 6.23
N GLU A 10 -21.71 -33.40 5.07
CA GLU A 10 -21.26 -34.78 4.80
C GLU A 10 -19.90 -35.10 5.45
N ASP A 11 -18.97 -34.14 5.44
CA ASP A 11 -17.65 -34.25 6.06
C ASP A 11 -17.45 -33.13 7.09
N SER A 12 -17.53 -33.49 8.36
CA SER A 12 -17.36 -32.57 9.50
C SER A 12 -15.97 -31.93 9.56
N GLY A 13 -14.97 -32.51 8.90
CA GLY A 13 -13.60 -31.97 8.80
C GLY A 13 -13.41 -30.95 7.67
N TYR A 14 -14.33 -30.89 6.70
CA TYR A 14 -14.16 -30.07 5.49
C TYR A 14 -14.07 -28.57 5.79
N TRP A 15 -14.95 -28.06 6.65
CA TRP A 15 -14.92 -26.66 7.08
C TRP A 15 -13.61 -26.31 7.79
N LYS A 16 -13.15 -27.18 8.70
CA LYS A 16 -11.92 -26.96 9.46
C LYS A 16 -10.69 -26.91 8.56
N LYS A 17 -10.60 -27.79 7.55
CA LYS A 17 -9.53 -27.77 6.55
C LYS A 17 -9.45 -26.43 5.82
N ILE A 18 -10.59 -25.87 5.41
CA ILE A 18 -10.65 -24.58 4.71
C ILE A 18 -10.31 -23.44 5.66
N SER A 19 -10.84 -23.45 6.88
CA SER A 19 -10.55 -22.46 7.93
C SER A 19 -9.06 -22.41 8.28
N ASP A 20 -8.46 -23.57 8.52
CA ASP A 20 -7.03 -23.68 8.83
C ASP A 20 -6.15 -23.25 7.64
N GLY A 21 -6.59 -23.52 6.41
CA GLY A 21 -5.95 -23.02 5.19
C GLY A 21 -5.99 -21.48 5.10
N GLY A 22 -7.11 -20.88 5.46
CA GLY A 22 -7.27 -19.42 5.53
C GLY A 22 -6.34 -18.79 6.57
N LEU A 23 -6.32 -19.35 7.78
CA LEU A 23 -5.42 -18.90 8.85
C LEU A 23 -3.96 -18.96 8.43
N ARG A 24 -3.54 -20.09 7.84
CA ARG A 24 -2.17 -20.27 7.33
C ARG A 24 -1.83 -19.24 6.26
N ARG A 25 -2.74 -18.98 5.32
CA ARG A 25 -2.54 -17.99 4.26
C ARG A 25 -2.34 -16.58 4.82
N ILE A 26 -3.11 -16.19 5.83
CA ILE A 26 -2.98 -14.88 6.49
C ILE A 26 -1.63 -14.78 7.19
N GLN A 27 -1.28 -15.78 8.01
CA GLN A 27 -0.02 -15.81 8.75
C GLN A 27 1.21 -15.75 7.83
N GLU A 28 1.16 -16.42 6.68
CA GLU A 28 2.27 -16.46 5.71
C GLU A 28 2.43 -15.20 4.86
N ARG A 29 1.38 -14.38 4.68
CA ARG A 29 1.39 -13.34 3.64
C ARG A 29 0.93 -11.96 4.10
N TYR A 30 0.00 -11.90 5.03
CA TYR A 30 -0.75 -10.70 5.36
C TYR A 30 -0.62 -10.35 6.85
N THR A 31 0.62 -10.28 7.33
CA THR A 31 0.93 -9.86 8.69
C THR A 31 1.72 -8.55 8.69
N TRP A 32 1.49 -7.73 9.72
CA TRP A 32 2.24 -6.49 9.92
C TRP A 32 3.75 -6.72 10.09
N LYS A 33 4.14 -7.89 10.64
CA LYS A 33 5.54 -8.28 10.74
C LYS A 33 6.21 -8.34 9.37
N ILE A 34 5.66 -9.12 8.43
CA ILE A 34 6.19 -9.25 7.06
C ILE A 34 6.22 -7.88 6.36
N TYR A 35 5.18 -7.06 6.57
CA TYR A 35 5.14 -5.70 6.02
C TYR A 35 6.32 -4.85 6.54
N SER A 36 6.52 -4.80 7.86
CA SER A 36 7.57 -4.00 8.48
C SER A 36 8.98 -4.44 8.04
N GLU A 37 9.22 -5.74 7.93
CA GLU A 37 10.48 -6.30 7.45
C GLU A 37 10.76 -5.84 6.01
N ARG A 38 9.77 -5.96 5.11
CA ARG A 38 9.90 -5.50 3.72
C ARG A 38 10.14 -4.00 3.63
N LEU A 39 9.43 -3.21 4.44
CA LEU A 39 9.59 -1.75 4.48
C LEU A 39 11.02 -1.37 4.86
N MET A 40 11.58 -2.00 5.90
CA MET A 40 12.95 -1.73 6.35
C MET A 40 13.99 -2.10 5.28
N THR A 41 13.83 -3.24 4.61
CA THR A 41 14.71 -3.64 3.50
C THR A 41 14.65 -2.64 2.35
N LEU A 42 13.44 -2.25 1.91
CA LEU A 42 13.26 -1.28 0.84
C LEU A 42 13.84 0.08 1.23
N ALA A 43 13.61 0.56 2.46
CA ALA A 43 14.17 1.81 2.95
C ALA A 43 15.71 1.82 2.88
N GLY A 44 16.36 0.72 3.28
CA GLY A 44 17.82 0.57 3.18
C GLY A 44 18.32 0.59 1.72
N VAL A 45 17.76 -0.27 0.86
CA VAL A 45 18.18 -0.40 -0.54
C VAL A 45 17.95 0.90 -1.32
N TYR A 46 16.75 1.49 -1.22
CA TYR A 46 16.45 2.75 -1.90
C TYR A 46 17.20 3.93 -1.30
N GLY A 47 17.52 3.90 0.00
CA GLY A 47 18.39 4.88 0.64
C GLY A 47 19.79 4.90 0.01
N PHE A 48 20.40 3.72 -0.13
CA PHE A 48 21.69 3.58 -0.82
C PHE A 48 21.60 3.97 -2.30
N TRP A 49 20.61 3.46 -3.03
CA TRP A 49 20.44 3.77 -4.45
C TRP A 49 20.23 5.26 -4.72
N LYS A 50 19.50 5.96 -3.84
CA LYS A 50 19.31 7.41 -3.90
C LYS A 50 20.64 8.16 -3.82
N TYR A 51 21.64 7.65 -3.10
CA TYR A 51 22.97 8.26 -3.03
C TYR A 51 23.75 8.06 -4.33
N VAL A 52 23.75 6.83 -4.86
CA VAL A 52 24.48 6.45 -6.08
C VAL A 52 23.91 7.15 -7.33
N SER A 53 22.59 7.25 -7.45
CA SER A 53 21.90 7.80 -8.64
C SER A 53 21.67 9.32 -8.61
N LYS A 54 22.37 10.08 -7.76
CA LYS A 54 22.09 11.52 -7.54
C LYS A 54 22.22 12.39 -8.79
N LEU A 55 23.22 12.13 -9.64
CA LEU A 55 23.50 12.97 -10.81
C LEU A 55 22.41 12.82 -11.88
N GLU A 56 22.00 11.60 -12.21
CA GLU A 56 20.95 11.33 -13.20
C GLU A 56 19.59 11.86 -12.76
N ARG A 57 19.28 11.84 -11.46
CA ARG A 57 17.98 12.31 -10.93
C ARG A 57 17.85 13.83 -10.84
N ARG A 58 18.92 14.60 -11.11
CA ARG A 58 18.90 16.06 -10.94
C ARG A 58 17.97 16.74 -11.94
N GLU A 59 17.96 16.31 -13.19
CA GLU A 59 17.11 16.87 -14.25
C GLU A 59 15.64 16.61 -13.97
N THR A 60 15.28 15.36 -13.67
CA THR A 60 13.92 14.98 -13.28
C THR A 60 13.45 15.76 -12.05
N ARG A 61 14.33 15.97 -11.07
CA ARG A 61 14.00 16.79 -9.89
C ARG A 61 13.67 18.23 -10.28
N ARG A 62 14.45 18.88 -11.15
CA ARG A 62 14.16 20.24 -11.61
C ARG A 62 12.87 20.32 -12.40
N TYR A 63 12.58 19.31 -13.22
CA TYR A 63 11.30 19.22 -13.93
C TYR A 63 10.12 19.12 -12.97
N LEU A 64 10.21 18.27 -11.93
CA LEU A 64 9.16 18.15 -10.90
C LEU A 64 8.99 19.45 -10.09
N GLU A 65 10.08 20.14 -9.77
CA GLU A 65 10.03 21.45 -9.11
C GLU A 65 9.30 22.48 -9.98
N MET A 66 9.64 22.56 -11.27
CA MET A 66 8.95 23.42 -12.25
C MET A 66 7.46 23.06 -12.35
N PHE A 67 7.13 21.77 -12.46
CA PHE A 67 5.75 21.30 -12.54
C PHE A 67 4.93 21.66 -11.31
N TYR A 68 5.50 21.48 -10.11
CA TYR A 68 4.86 21.86 -8.86
C TYR A 68 4.58 23.37 -8.81
N ILE A 69 5.60 24.18 -9.13
CA ILE A 69 5.52 25.65 -9.02
C ILE A 69 4.57 26.24 -10.06
N LEU A 70 4.70 25.85 -11.33
CA LEU A 70 4.01 26.49 -12.46
C LEU A 70 2.64 25.90 -12.79
N LYS A 71 2.30 24.71 -12.28
CA LYS A 71 1.02 24.06 -12.58
C LYS A 71 0.27 23.68 -11.32
N PHE A 72 0.83 22.80 -10.50
CA PHE A 72 0.10 22.26 -9.36
C PHE A 72 -0.31 23.35 -8.36
N ARG A 73 0.59 24.28 -8.02
CA ARG A 73 0.31 25.34 -7.05
C ARG A 73 -0.86 26.23 -7.45
N ASP A 74 -0.99 26.55 -8.74
CA ASP A 74 -2.10 27.40 -9.21
C ASP A 74 -3.42 26.64 -9.25
N LEU A 75 -3.40 25.35 -9.57
CA LEU A 75 -4.59 24.50 -9.46
C LEU A 75 -5.08 24.42 -8.01
N VAL A 76 -4.19 24.26 -7.03
CA VAL A 76 -4.57 24.25 -5.61
C VAL A 76 -5.24 25.55 -5.18
N LYS A 77 -4.80 26.71 -5.69
CA LYS A 77 -5.42 28.01 -5.36
C LYS A 77 -6.87 28.12 -5.85
N SER A 78 -7.23 27.40 -6.91
CA SER A 78 -8.61 27.39 -7.44
C SER A 78 -9.57 26.53 -6.61
N VAL A 79 -9.07 25.72 -5.67
CA VAL A 79 -9.92 24.89 -4.82
C VAL A 79 -10.57 25.78 -3.74
N PRO A 80 -11.91 25.80 -3.65
CA PRO A 80 -12.61 26.53 -2.60
C PRO A 80 -12.18 26.06 -1.21
N ARG A 81 -12.04 27.00 -0.27
CA ARG A 81 -11.75 26.66 1.13
C ARG A 81 -13.00 26.10 1.79
N ALA A 82 -12.81 25.18 2.73
CA ALA A 82 -13.88 24.79 3.63
C ALA A 82 -14.34 26.02 4.41
N VAL A 83 -15.66 26.17 4.53
CA VAL A 83 -16.30 27.15 5.42
C VAL A 83 -16.60 26.38 6.71
N ASP A 84 -16.12 26.89 7.84
CA ASP A 84 -16.52 26.35 9.13
C ASP A 84 -17.94 26.86 9.43
N ASP A 85 -18.87 25.95 9.74
CA ASP A 85 -20.20 26.33 10.20
C ASP A 85 -20.07 26.92 11.62
N ASP A 86 -20.46 28.19 11.79
CA ASP A 86 -20.60 28.81 13.11
C ASP A 86 -21.75 28.10 13.86
N HIS A 87 -21.37 27.17 14.75
CA HIS A 87 -22.26 26.60 15.77
C HIS A 87 -22.24 27.45 17.04
#